data_AF-S2K062-F1
#
_entry.id   AF-S2K062-F1
#
_cell.length_a   1.000
_cell.length_b   1.000
_cell.length_c   1.000
_cell.angle_alpha   90.00
_cell.angle_beta   90.00
_cell.angle_gamma   90.00
#
_symmetry.space_group_name_H-M   'P 1'
#
loop_
_entity.id
_entity.type
_entity.pdbx_description
1 polymer ?
#
loop_
_entity_poly.entity_id
_entity_poly.type
_entity_poly.pdbx_seq_one_letter_code
_entity_poly.pdbx_strand_id
1 'polypeptide(L)'
;MCNINDPRILNAYIAITEDEPTDWLILGYRDTRDVISLYASGVHGLSEFRNNLTNEILFGFVRVEDKFILITYVPDSVSGVRRARALVHSRAVAGVLELSHAQFTASSLSDLSDANVRTRLKLGQNQVPNRPRSVTKRASFVVQQRRRRSGTYSPSPSSPSPISERNLKLHLNTTEEPYSYYEDSSDRMTATPTPSTPTSVASSSYNNSESPYFAVATDNNAGFNAVVDEQERKRLQDHTEAMLQFQLSKKKELEEARFRQFQRDQQEERFKREQSVKRIEEEEKRQSLLQQQKATKQKELPKWQQELIQRKLKKQQEQQQQQQQAAKDQPSATVELKPTQPNEKVVKPLQQLQKPTLSEIQIPERSASPVPQTPLQMVQLKSTPRSFTTPVEPSKRESIILKQKSISDLQTKKTQDRPASPAMATPIAASTVSVSTAAEPVIVASPDVIKEDIKVLPSESATLMTGFISVQTNVSPFWKRRYFVINTREFLLYKDEMSKNALSTVNYSNDAKRIAPADEDEDTFVPNSYMIYTKQGDSFQLLADDKKFGKQIYATLKQFV
;
A
#
# COMPACT_ATOMS: atom_id res chain seq x y z
N MET A 1 -8.04 -0.21 -19.22
CA MET A 1 -6.79 0.34 -19.76
C MET A 1 -7.01 1.82 -20.01
N CYS A 2 -6.03 2.67 -19.71
CA CYS A 2 -6.14 4.10 -19.96
C CYS A 2 -5.94 4.39 -21.46
N ASN A 3 -6.73 5.31 -22.01
CA ASN A 3 -6.55 5.84 -23.36
C ASN A 3 -5.88 7.22 -23.27
N ILE A 4 -4.78 7.41 -24.01
CA ILE A 4 -3.96 8.64 -24.02
C ILE A 4 -3.75 9.12 -25.48
N ASN A 5 -4.54 8.61 -26.43
CA ASN A 5 -4.33 8.81 -27.88
C ASN A 5 -4.84 10.17 -28.40
N ASP A 6 -4.81 11.23 -27.57
CA ASP A 6 -5.15 12.59 -27.98
C ASP A 6 -3.91 13.23 -28.64
N PRO A 7 -3.92 13.51 -29.96
CA PRO A 7 -2.73 13.97 -30.68
C PRO A 7 -2.22 15.33 -30.16
N ARG A 8 -3.07 16.11 -29.47
CA ARG A 8 -2.66 17.37 -28.85
C ARG A 8 -1.69 17.16 -27.69
N ILE A 9 -1.73 16.00 -27.03
CA ILE A 9 -0.76 15.63 -25.98
C ILE A 9 0.62 15.46 -26.61
N LEU A 10 0.70 14.77 -27.75
CA LEU A 10 1.96 14.56 -28.47
C LEU A 10 2.51 15.89 -28.98
N ASN A 11 1.69 16.74 -29.61
CA ASN A 11 2.13 18.05 -30.10
C ASN A 11 2.65 18.95 -28.96
N ALA A 12 1.94 19.00 -27.82
CA ALA A 12 2.38 19.78 -26.66
C ALA A 12 3.65 19.19 -26.00
N TYR A 13 3.82 17.87 -26.03
CA TYR A 13 5.03 17.21 -25.55
C TYR A 13 6.25 17.53 -26.44
N ILE A 14 6.10 17.42 -27.77
CA ILE A 14 7.14 17.76 -28.74
C ILE A 14 7.60 19.21 -28.55
N ALA A 15 6.67 20.17 -28.44
CA ALA A 15 6.99 21.57 -28.15
C ALA A 15 7.86 21.74 -26.89
N ILE A 16 7.52 21.06 -25.79
CA ILE A 16 8.30 21.13 -24.54
C ILE A 16 9.70 20.52 -24.70
N THR A 17 9.88 19.55 -25.60
CA THR A 17 11.14 18.82 -25.79
C THR A 17 12.06 19.39 -26.88
N GLU A 18 11.51 20.09 -27.88
CA GLU A 18 12.24 20.73 -28.99
C GLU A 18 12.62 22.20 -28.70
N ASP A 19 12.63 22.58 -27.43
CA ASP A 19 12.91 23.93 -26.94
C ASP A 19 12.00 25.05 -27.51
N GLU A 20 10.75 24.75 -27.89
CA GLU A 20 9.74 25.78 -28.12
C GLU A 20 9.47 26.61 -26.85
N PRO A 21 8.79 27.78 -26.95
CA PRO A 21 8.38 28.54 -25.77
C PRO A 21 7.49 27.78 -24.78
N THR A 22 6.89 26.65 -25.15
CA THR A 22 6.06 25.84 -24.24
C THR A 22 6.93 25.14 -23.20
N ASP A 23 6.75 25.47 -21.92
CA ASP A 23 7.45 24.84 -20.80
C ASP A 23 6.66 23.70 -20.16
N TRP A 24 5.33 23.75 -20.22
CA TRP A 24 4.49 22.86 -19.43
C TRP A 24 3.20 22.48 -20.12
N LEU A 25 2.69 21.30 -19.77
CA LEU A 25 1.34 20.83 -20.10
C LEU A 25 0.64 20.22 -18.88
N ILE A 26 -0.69 20.30 -18.88
CA ILE A 26 -1.59 19.67 -17.90
C ILE A 26 -2.52 18.74 -18.65
N LEU A 27 -2.58 17.49 -18.21
CA LEU A 27 -3.50 16.45 -18.65
C LEU A 27 -4.50 16.14 -17.54
N GLY A 28 -5.72 15.77 -17.92
CA GLY A 28 -6.76 15.37 -16.97
C GLY A 28 -7.84 14.53 -17.64
N TYR A 29 -8.88 14.19 -16.87
CA TYR A 29 -9.87 13.19 -17.27
C TYR A 29 -11.09 13.72 -18.03
N ARG A 30 -11.36 15.04 -18.03
CA ARG A 30 -12.53 15.71 -18.66
C ARG A 30 -13.83 14.92 -18.44
N ASP A 31 -14.21 14.73 -17.18
CA ASP A 31 -15.36 13.93 -16.70
C ASP A 31 -15.38 12.42 -17.04
N THR A 32 -14.47 11.93 -17.89
CA THR A 32 -14.35 10.50 -18.18
C THR A 32 -13.64 9.75 -17.04
N ARG A 33 -13.65 8.41 -17.10
CA ARG A 33 -12.96 7.56 -16.10
C ARG A 33 -11.59 7.07 -16.55
N ASP A 34 -11.40 6.94 -17.87
CA ASP A 34 -10.30 6.18 -18.47
C ASP A 34 -9.68 6.86 -19.71
N VAL A 35 -10.15 8.04 -20.12
CA VAL A 35 -9.54 8.85 -21.19
C VAL A 35 -8.79 10.00 -20.54
N ILE A 36 -7.55 10.22 -20.96
CA ILE A 36 -6.74 11.37 -20.59
C ILE A 36 -6.64 12.29 -21.80
N SER A 37 -6.93 13.57 -21.59
CA SER A 37 -6.91 14.60 -22.62
C SER A 37 -6.11 15.81 -22.15
N LEU A 38 -5.56 16.58 -23.11
CA LEU A 38 -4.91 17.86 -22.79
C LEU A 38 -5.93 18.85 -22.19
N TYR A 39 -5.61 19.44 -21.04
CA TYR A 39 -6.38 20.54 -20.43
C TYR A 39 -5.83 21.90 -20.87
N ALA A 40 -4.53 22.12 -20.63
CA ALA A 40 -3.83 23.36 -20.90
C ALA A 40 -2.33 23.13 -21.13
N SER A 41 -1.65 24.11 -21.73
CA SER A 41 -0.20 24.20 -21.86
C SER A 41 0.22 25.68 -21.82
N GLY A 42 1.47 25.97 -21.47
CA GLY A 42 1.95 27.33 -21.32
C GLY A 42 3.46 27.47 -21.21
N VAL A 43 3.92 28.70 -20.94
CA VAL A 43 5.29 29.17 -21.23
C VAL A 43 6.04 29.75 -20.03
N HIS A 44 5.40 29.87 -18.86
CA HIS A 44 6.01 30.43 -17.65
C HIS A 44 6.32 29.34 -16.59
N GLY A 45 6.78 28.17 -17.06
CA GLY A 45 7.18 27.03 -16.26
C GLY A 45 6.28 26.66 -15.09
N LEU A 46 6.92 26.28 -13.98
CA LEU A 46 6.26 25.74 -12.79
C LEU A 46 5.31 26.73 -12.07
N SER A 47 5.50 28.05 -12.25
CA SER A 47 4.69 29.07 -11.59
C SER A 47 3.28 29.14 -12.19
N GLU A 48 3.20 29.28 -13.51
CA GLU A 48 1.93 29.29 -14.24
C GLU A 48 1.27 27.91 -14.24
N PHE A 49 2.05 26.83 -14.29
CA PHE A 49 1.55 25.47 -14.06
C PHE A 49 0.73 25.37 -12.76
N ARG A 50 1.26 25.85 -11.62
CA ARG A 50 0.53 25.81 -10.33
C ARG A 50 -0.78 26.61 -10.36
N ASN A 51 -0.79 27.76 -11.02
CA ASN A 51 -1.97 28.63 -11.10
C ASN A 51 -3.11 28.00 -11.92
N ASN A 52 -2.79 27.06 -12.82
CA ASN A 52 -3.75 26.33 -13.65
C ASN A 52 -4.22 24.99 -13.04
N LEU A 53 -3.80 24.63 -11.82
CA LEU A 53 -4.25 23.42 -11.14
C LEU A 53 -5.65 23.59 -10.54
N THR A 54 -6.56 22.68 -10.91
CA THR A 54 -7.91 22.57 -10.34
C THR A 54 -7.95 21.53 -9.21
N ASN A 55 -9.05 21.45 -8.47
CA ASN A 55 -9.27 20.45 -7.41
C ASN A 55 -9.61 19.03 -7.95
N GLU A 56 -8.94 18.62 -9.03
CA GLU A 56 -9.11 17.34 -9.72
C GLU A 56 -7.79 16.55 -9.78
N ILE A 57 -7.86 15.29 -10.25
CA ILE A 57 -6.63 14.56 -10.59
C ILE A 57 -6.08 15.12 -11.90
N LEU A 58 -4.84 15.58 -11.86
CA LEU A 58 -4.14 16.14 -13.02
C LEU A 58 -2.75 15.50 -13.15
N PHE A 59 -2.28 15.34 -14.38
CA PHE A 59 -0.90 14.95 -14.69
C PHE A 59 -0.21 16.12 -15.38
N GLY A 60 0.86 16.63 -14.79
CA GLY A 60 1.68 17.70 -15.33
C GLY A 60 2.98 17.18 -15.91
N PHE A 61 3.41 17.73 -17.03
CA PHE A 61 4.78 17.57 -17.51
C PHE A 61 5.36 18.97 -17.65
N VAL A 62 6.51 19.20 -17.01
CA VAL A 62 7.08 20.55 -16.81
C VAL A 62 8.58 20.51 -17.08
N ARG A 63 9.07 21.38 -17.95
CA ARG A 63 10.48 21.75 -18.12
C ARG A 63 10.88 22.71 -16.99
N VAL A 64 11.97 22.40 -16.30
CA VAL A 64 12.56 23.25 -15.26
C VAL A 64 14.06 23.24 -15.48
N GLU A 65 14.60 24.34 -16.02
CA GLU A 65 15.94 24.35 -16.64
C GLU A 65 15.98 23.21 -17.70
N ASP A 66 17.13 22.56 -17.90
CA ASP A 66 17.31 21.54 -18.94
C ASP A 66 16.79 20.14 -18.54
N LYS A 67 15.77 20.07 -17.67
CA LYS A 67 15.20 18.79 -17.19
C LYS A 67 13.69 18.80 -17.11
N PHE A 68 13.13 17.63 -17.40
CA PHE A 68 11.69 17.40 -17.38
C PHE A 68 11.24 16.64 -16.13
N ILE A 69 10.16 17.09 -15.50
CA ILE A 69 9.51 16.39 -14.38
C ILE A 69 8.08 16.00 -14.73
N LEU A 70 7.72 14.75 -14.47
CA LEU A 70 6.34 14.28 -14.51
C LEU A 70 5.72 14.38 -13.11
N ILE A 71 4.67 15.19 -13.00
CA ILE A 71 3.97 15.50 -11.77
C ILE A 71 2.60 14.82 -11.81
N THR A 72 2.30 13.96 -10.84
CA THR A 72 0.95 13.43 -10.61
C THR A 72 0.32 14.19 -9.46
N TYR A 73 -0.59 15.12 -9.76
CA TYR A 73 -1.32 15.91 -8.76
C TYR A 73 -2.60 15.17 -8.36
N VAL A 74 -2.71 14.83 -7.07
CA VAL A 74 -3.88 14.12 -6.52
C VAL A 74 -4.35 14.83 -5.25
N PRO A 75 -5.29 15.79 -5.35
CA PRO A 75 -5.74 16.55 -4.19
C PRO A 75 -6.42 15.66 -3.15
N ASP A 76 -6.35 16.07 -1.88
CA ASP A 76 -6.81 15.24 -0.77
C ASP A 76 -8.34 15.11 -0.64
N SER A 77 -9.09 15.90 -1.40
CA SER A 77 -10.54 15.74 -1.64
C SER A 77 -10.92 14.52 -2.48
N VAL A 78 -9.96 13.91 -3.19
CA VAL A 78 -10.21 12.82 -4.13
C VAL A 78 -10.30 11.46 -3.44
N SER A 79 -11.34 10.69 -3.76
CA SER A 79 -11.57 9.36 -3.18
C SER A 79 -10.41 8.38 -3.43
N GLY A 80 -10.22 7.45 -2.48
CA GLY A 80 -9.12 6.48 -2.53
C GLY A 80 -9.09 5.64 -3.82
N VAL A 81 -10.25 5.26 -4.35
CA VAL A 81 -10.37 4.52 -5.62
C VAL A 81 -9.90 5.36 -6.81
N ARG A 82 -10.29 6.64 -6.87
CA ARG A 82 -9.81 7.58 -7.92
C ARG A 82 -8.30 7.82 -7.79
N ARG A 83 -7.77 7.99 -6.57
CA ARG A 83 -6.33 8.11 -6.29
C ARG A 83 -5.54 6.86 -6.73
N ALA A 84 -6.04 5.67 -6.43
CA ALA A 84 -5.41 4.42 -6.86
C ALA A 84 -5.39 4.31 -8.40
N ARG A 85 -6.50 4.63 -9.08
CA ARG A 85 -6.57 4.67 -10.55
C ARG A 85 -5.58 5.67 -11.14
N ALA A 86 -5.47 6.88 -10.57
CA ALA A 86 -4.50 7.88 -10.99
C ALA A 86 -3.05 7.36 -10.96
N LEU A 87 -2.67 6.64 -9.90
CA LEU A 87 -1.33 6.05 -9.74
C LEU A 87 -1.06 4.84 -10.64
N VAL A 88 -2.10 4.20 -11.17
CA VAL A 88 -1.98 3.20 -12.24
C VAL A 88 -1.84 3.89 -13.59
N HIS A 89 -2.65 4.92 -13.84
CA HIS A 89 -2.67 5.65 -15.11
C HIS A 89 -1.43 6.53 -15.30
N SER A 90 -0.81 7.04 -14.23
CA SER A 90 0.45 7.79 -14.30
C SER A 90 1.59 6.97 -14.93
N ARG A 91 1.55 5.64 -14.81
CA ARG A 91 2.52 4.75 -15.49
C ARG A 91 2.31 4.71 -17.00
N ALA A 92 1.06 4.76 -17.46
CA ALA A 92 0.74 4.85 -18.87
C ALA A 92 1.11 6.24 -19.42
N VAL A 93 0.84 7.31 -18.67
CA VAL A 93 1.27 8.68 -19.01
C VAL A 93 2.81 8.76 -19.11
N ALA A 94 3.53 8.17 -18.15
CA ALA A 94 4.99 8.11 -18.16
C ALA A 94 5.57 7.32 -19.35
N GLY A 95 4.83 6.33 -19.88
CA GLY A 95 5.22 5.60 -21.09
C GLY A 95 4.94 6.36 -22.40
N VAL A 96 4.19 7.47 -22.36
CA VAL A 96 4.04 8.39 -23.50
C VAL A 96 5.03 9.56 -23.36
N LEU A 97 5.31 10.00 -22.13
CA LEU A 97 6.18 11.14 -21.80
C LEU A 97 7.55 10.65 -21.30
N GLU A 98 8.23 9.88 -22.15
CA GLU A 98 9.41 9.08 -21.78
C GLU A 98 10.60 9.91 -21.25
N LEU A 99 10.76 11.17 -21.69
CA LEU A 99 11.88 12.05 -21.30
C LEU A 99 11.80 12.59 -19.85
N SER A 100 10.84 12.12 -19.04
CA SER A 100 10.75 12.49 -17.62
C SER A 100 11.98 12.05 -16.80
N HIS A 101 12.79 13.01 -16.35
CA HIS A 101 13.99 12.76 -15.54
C HIS A 101 13.67 12.38 -14.10
N ALA A 102 12.51 12.84 -13.60
CA ALA A 102 11.97 12.50 -12.30
C ALA A 102 10.45 12.39 -12.36
N GLN A 103 9.90 11.57 -11.47
CA GLN A 103 8.47 11.48 -11.22
C GLN A 103 8.17 11.96 -9.80
N PHE A 104 7.10 12.74 -9.66
CA PHE A 104 6.70 13.37 -8.41
C PHE A 104 5.19 13.24 -8.20
N THR A 105 4.76 12.99 -6.97
CA THR A 105 3.34 12.98 -6.61
C THR A 105 3.12 14.03 -5.53
N ALA A 106 2.14 14.90 -5.76
CA ALA A 106 1.78 16.01 -4.87
C ALA A 106 0.30 15.92 -4.52
N SER A 107 -0.08 16.26 -3.29
CA SER A 107 -1.50 16.43 -2.90
C SER A 107 -1.85 17.87 -2.53
N SER A 108 -0.84 18.73 -2.32
CA SER A 108 -1.00 20.15 -2.05
C SER A 108 -0.15 21.01 -3.00
N LEU A 109 -0.54 22.29 -3.16
CA LEU A 109 0.25 23.28 -3.90
C LEU A 109 1.61 23.56 -3.21
N SER A 110 1.69 23.37 -1.90
CA SER A 110 2.91 23.49 -1.09
C SER A 110 3.99 22.47 -1.49
N ASP A 111 3.57 21.23 -1.80
CA ASP A 111 4.47 20.16 -2.24
C ASP A 111 5.17 20.55 -3.54
N LEU A 112 4.48 21.27 -4.42
CA LEU A 112 4.94 21.67 -5.74
C LEU A 112 5.96 22.81 -5.74
N SER A 113 6.36 23.35 -4.57
CA SER A 113 7.30 24.48 -4.46
C SER A 113 8.59 24.31 -5.27
N ASP A 114 9.15 25.42 -5.77
CA ASP A 114 10.34 25.40 -6.66
C ASP A 114 11.50 24.65 -6.01
N ALA A 115 11.72 24.87 -4.71
CA ALA A 115 12.74 24.18 -3.92
C ALA A 115 12.53 22.67 -3.87
N ASN A 116 11.29 22.18 -3.72
CA ASN A 116 10.98 20.75 -3.73
C ASN A 116 11.24 20.13 -5.10
N VAL A 117 10.76 20.77 -6.18
CA VAL A 117 10.93 20.29 -7.55
C VAL A 117 12.41 20.27 -7.95
N ARG A 118 13.15 21.35 -7.68
CA ARG A 118 14.61 21.42 -7.85
C ARG A 118 15.36 20.35 -7.06
N THR A 119 14.99 20.12 -5.80
CA THR A 119 15.56 19.03 -4.98
C THR A 119 15.30 17.64 -5.59
N ARG A 120 14.12 17.41 -6.17
CA ARG A 120 13.79 16.13 -6.85
C ARG A 120 14.57 15.95 -8.16
N LEU A 121 14.72 17.01 -8.95
CA LEU A 121 15.50 17.04 -10.19
C LEU A 121 17.02 17.08 -9.98
N LYS A 122 17.49 17.25 -8.73
CA LYS A 122 18.89 17.49 -8.38
C LYS A 122 19.47 18.69 -9.15
N LEU A 123 18.66 19.74 -9.29
CA LEU A 123 19.03 21.05 -9.81
C LEU A 123 19.17 21.96 -8.59
N GLY A 124 20.39 22.38 -8.26
CA GLY A 124 20.64 23.06 -6.98
C GLY A 124 21.93 22.63 -6.30
N GLN A 125 23.01 23.27 -6.76
CA GLN A 125 24.18 23.71 -6.00
C GLN A 125 24.31 23.22 -4.53
N ASN A 126 25.40 22.50 -4.26
CA ASN A 126 25.96 22.26 -2.92
C ASN A 126 25.06 21.53 -1.91
N GLN A 127 24.81 20.23 -2.14
CA GLN A 127 24.68 19.31 -1.00
C GLN A 127 26.03 19.23 -0.26
N VAL A 128 26.25 20.15 0.69
CA VAL A 128 27.22 19.95 1.77
C VAL A 128 26.90 18.59 2.41
N PRO A 129 27.87 17.67 2.60
CA PRO A 129 27.65 16.34 3.19
C PRO A 129 27.23 16.32 4.66
N ASN A 130 26.23 17.11 5.06
CA ASN A 130 25.73 17.24 6.41
C ASN A 130 24.75 16.10 6.75
N ARG A 131 25.31 14.90 6.90
CA ARG A 131 24.74 13.88 7.77
C ARG A 131 25.78 13.39 8.76
N PRO A 132 25.79 13.89 10.02
CA PRO A 132 26.53 13.22 11.07
C PRO A 132 26.03 11.78 11.19
N ARG A 133 26.93 10.83 10.94
CA ARG A 133 26.65 9.39 10.94
C ARG A 133 26.36 8.99 12.39
N SER A 134 25.10 8.76 12.74
CA SER A 134 24.73 8.28 14.08
C SER A 134 25.38 6.92 14.35
N VAL A 135 26.44 6.92 15.15
CA VAL A 135 27.18 5.69 15.49
C VAL A 135 26.36 4.90 16.51
N THR A 136 25.52 3.99 16.03
CA THR A 136 24.84 3.01 16.89
C THR A 136 25.89 2.12 17.53
N LYS A 137 26.22 2.38 18.81
CA LYS A 137 27.13 1.55 19.60
C LYS A 137 26.57 0.13 19.69
N ARG A 138 27.21 -0.81 18.98
CA ARG A 138 26.93 -2.24 19.08
C ARG A 138 27.47 -2.75 20.41
N ALA A 139 26.61 -2.83 21.43
CA ALA A 139 26.97 -3.43 22.71
C ALA A 139 27.30 -4.92 22.52
N SER A 140 28.54 -5.30 22.85
CA SER A 140 29.05 -6.66 22.73
C SER A 140 28.62 -7.50 23.93
N PHE A 141 27.65 -8.39 23.75
CA PHE A 141 27.43 -9.47 24.71
C PHE A 141 28.43 -10.59 24.49
N VAL A 142 29.34 -10.74 25.45
CA VAL A 142 30.23 -11.89 25.59
C VAL A 142 29.42 -13.03 26.20
N VAL A 143 29.27 -14.14 25.47
CA VAL A 143 28.85 -15.42 26.06
C VAL A 143 29.95 -16.44 25.82
N GLN A 144 30.56 -16.88 26.92
CA GLN A 144 31.52 -17.96 26.93
C GLN A 144 30.81 -19.30 26.70
N GLN A 145 31.31 -20.14 25.79
CA GLN A 145 31.06 -21.58 25.85
C GLN A 145 32.36 -22.38 25.81
N ARG A 146 32.41 -23.39 26.68
CA ARG A 146 33.60 -24.17 27.04
C ARG A 146 33.99 -25.19 25.96
N ARG A 147 35.31 -25.40 25.82
CA ARG A 147 35.92 -26.57 25.16
C ARG A 147 35.64 -27.88 25.92
N ARG A 148 35.33 -28.96 25.19
CA ARG A 148 35.92 -30.34 25.27
C ARG A 148 35.75 -30.97 23.86
N ARG A 149 36.81 -31.31 23.10
CA ARG A 149 37.50 -32.64 22.98
C ARG A 149 36.49 -33.81 22.87
N SER A 150 36.57 -34.75 21.89
CA SER A 150 37.76 -35.44 21.33
C SER A 150 37.50 -36.29 20.05
N GLY A 151 38.53 -36.56 19.23
CA GLY A 151 38.59 -37.61 18.16
C GLY A 151 37.88 -37.28 16.83
N THR A 152 38.27 -37.75 15.62
CA THR A 152 39.27 -38.77 15.19
C THR A 152 39.73 -38.50 13.72
N TYR A 153 40.87 -39.07 13.31
CA TYR A 153 41.68 -38.96 12.06
C TYR A 153 41.05 -38.84 10.64
N SER A 154 41.72 -38.03 9.77
CA SER A 154 42.17 -38.20 8.36
C SER A 154 41.26 -38.71 7.20
N PRO A 155 41.61 -38.48 5.89
CA PRO A 155 42.54 -37.51 5.27
C PRO A 155 41.97 -36.69 4.05
N SER A 156 42.86 -35.91 3.41
CA SER A 156 42.77 -34.96 2.27
C SER A 156 42.40 -35.59 0.89
N PRO A 157 42.26 -34.85 -0.28
CA PRO A 157 43.15 -33.75 -0.76
C PRO A 157 42.60 -32.56 -1.61
N SER A 158 43.46 -31.52 -1.70
CA SER A 158 43.75 -30.61 -2.84
C SER A 158 42.69 -29.68 -3.48
N SER A 159 42.82 -28.36 -3.16
CA SER A 159 43.27 -27.22 -4.02
C SER A 159 42.76 -27.04 -5.49
N PRO A 160 42.88 -25.82 -6.12
CA PRO A 160 43.48 -24.55 -5.64
C PRO A 160 42.62 -23.26 -5.85
N SER A 161 43.03 -22.16 -5.20
CA SER A 161 42.74 -20.77 -5.65
C SER A 161 43.82 -20.30 -6.64
N PRO A 162 43.55 -19.31 -7.51
CA PRO A 162 43.79 -17.89 -7.15
C PRO A 162 42.67 -16.98 -7.74
N ILE A 163 42.75 -15.65 -7.90
CA ILE A 163 43.79 -14.62 -7.66
C ILE A 163 43.14 -13.31 -7.15
N SER A 164 43.83 -12.16 -7.22
CA SER A 164 43.30 -10.82 -6.90
C SER A 164 43.88 -9.77 -7.85
N GLU A 165 43.02 -8.99 -8.52
CA GLU A 165 43.38 -7.78 -9.30
C GLU A 165 42.27 -6.73 -9.06
N ARG A 166 42.53 -5.63 -8.37
CA ARG A 166 43.20 -4.37 -8.77
C ARG A 166 42.27 -3.35 -9.44
N ASN A 167 42.25 -2.16 -8.85
CA ASN A 167 41.62 -0.96 -9.38
C ASN A 167 42.12 -0.62 -10.78
N LEU A 168 41.20 -0.28 -11.69
CA LEU A 168 41.43 0.78 -12.66
C LEU A 168 40.23 1.73 -12.71
N LYS A 169 40.55 3.02 -12.78
CA LYS A 169 39.64 4.16 -12.77
C LYS A 169 39.83 4.84 -14.13
N LEU A 170 38.82 4.79 -15.00
CA LEU A 170 38.85 5.45 -16.31
C LEU A 170 37.68 6.42 -16.43
N HIS A 171 38.02 7.65 -16.82
CA HIS A 171 37.07 8.64 -17.29
C HIS A 171 36.69 8.30 -18.73
N LEU A 172 35.42 8.48 -19.09
CA LEU A 172 35.04 8.77 -20.47
C LEU A 172 34.09 9.97 -20.48
N ASN A 173 34.57 11.04 -21.11
CA ASN A 173 33.72 11.94 -21.90
C ASN A 173 33.43 11.26 -23.25
N THR A 174 32.68 11.98 -24.09
CA THR A 174 32.49 11.81 -25.54
C THR A 174 31.14 11.18 -25.90
N THR A 175 30.09 11.94 -26.25
CA THR A 175 29.77 12.71 -27.49
C THR A 175 29.14 11.83 -28.59
N GLU A 176 28.13 12.43 -29.24
CA GLU A 176 27.53 12.13 -30.56
C GLU A 176 26.40 11.07 -30.64
N GLU A 177 25.30 11.55 -31.25
CA GLU A 177 24.22 10.75 -31.81
C GLU A 177 24.71 9.88 -32.97
N PRO A 178 23.90 8.89 -33.35
CA PRO A 178 23.59 8.84 -34.78
C PRO A 178 22.08 8.67 -35.07
N TYR A 179 21.62 9.48 -36.02
CA TYR A 179 20.50 9.24 -36.93
C TYR A 179 20.13 7.75 -37.10
N SER A 180 18.84 7.41 -36.97
CA SER A 180 18.28 6.17 -37.50
C SER A 180 17.15 6.44 -38.50
N TYR A 181 17.45 6.13 -39.75
CA TYR A 181 16.55 6.25 -40.91
C TYR A 181 15.84 4.91 -41.14
N TYR A 182 14.50 4.94 -41.15
CA TYR A 182 13.52 3.94 -41.66
C TYR A 182 13.78 2.42 -41.46
N GLU A 183 12.75 1.71 -40.96
CA GLU A 183 11.93 0.94 -41.93
C GLU A 183 10.47 0.73 -41.47
N ASP A 184 9.58 0.70 -42.45
CA ASP A 184 8.13 0.50 -42.37
C ASP A 184 7.80 -0.94 -42.81
N SER A 185 6.72 -1.52 -42.27
CA SER A 185 6.20 -2.82 -42.69
C SER A 185 4.77 -3.05 -42.19
N SER A 186 3.76 -2.68 -42.98
CA SER A 186 2.57 -3.54 -43.14
C SER A 186 1.72 -3.25 -44.39
N ASP A 187 1.32 -4.33 -45.06
CA ASP A 187 0.46 -4.36 -46.25
C ASP A 187 -0.89 -3.63 -46.12
N ARG A 188 -1.34 -2.99 -47.22
CA ARG A 188 -2.45 -3.54 -48.03
C ARG A 188 -2.72 -2.80 -49.36
N MET A 189 -3.17 -3.57 -50.35
CA MET A 189 -3.53 -3.11 -51.71
C MET A 189 -4.96 -2.52 -51.79
N THR A 190 -5.17 -1.54 -52.69
CA THR A 190 -6.13 -1.66 -53.83
C THR A 190 -6.03 -0.50 -54.85
N ALA A 191 -5.88 -0.85 -56.14
CA ALA A 191 -6.37 -0.21 -57.37
C ALA A 191 -6.48 1.33 -57.56
N THR A 192 -5.60 1.87 -58.45
CA THR A 192 -5.84 2.73 -59.67
C THR A 192 -7.00 3.76 -59.76
N PRO A 193 -6.89 4.88 -60.54
CA PRO A 193 -5.90 5.19 -61.60
C PRO A 193 -5.28 6.64 -61.56
N THR A 194 -4.50 6.95 -62.61
CA THR A 194 -3.72 8.17 -62.92
C THR A 194 -4.53 9.48 -63.08
N PRO A 195 -3.87 10.65 -63.06
CA PRO A 195 -3.50 11.29 -64.35
C PRO A 195 -2.10 11.94 -64.42
N SER A 196 -1.70 12.25 -65.66
CA SER A 196 -0.56 13.08 -66.11
C SER A 196 -0.48 14.46 -65.41
N THR A 197 0.61 15.25 -65.40
CA THR A 197 1.53 15.67 -66.49
C THR A 197 2.72 16.45 -65.85
N PRO A 198 3.91 16.60 -66.49
CA PRO A 198 5.05 17.30 -65.87
C PRO A 198 5.16 18.78 -66.27
N THR A 199 5.75 19.62 -65.40
CA THR A 199 6.20 20.99 -65.76
C THR A 199 7.49 21.37 -65.02
N SER A 200 8.45 21.91 -65.76
CA SER A 200 9.76 22.35 -65.28
C SER A 200 9.79 23.84 -64.90
N VAL A 201 10.48 24.18 -63.81
CA VAL A 201 11.13 25.49 -63.56
C VAL A 201 12.34 25.21 -62.64
N ALA A 202 13.60 25.39 -63.04
CA ALA A 202 14.31 26.60 -63.50
C ALA A 202 14.83 27.51 -62.35
N SER A 203 16.13 27.36 -62.07
CA SER A 203 17.10 28.43 -61.77
C SER A 203 17.05 29.21 -60.43
N SER A 204 18.02 28.91 -59.55
CA SER A 204 19.14 29.82 -59.18
C SER A 204 20.21 29.01 -58.44
N SER A 205 21.51 28.98 -58.74
CA SER A 205 22.49 29.99 -59.19
C SER A 205 22.95 30.97 -58.11
N TYR A 206 23.91 30.55 -57.28
CA TYR A 206 24.95 31.45 -56.76
C TYR A 206 26.31 30.77 -56.78
N ASN A 207 27.29 31.42 -57.42
CA ASN A 207 28.69 31.03 -57.41
C ASN A 207 29.31 31.37 -56.05
N ASN A 208 30.36 30.64 -55.65
CA ASN A 208 31.55 31.35 -55.17
C ASN A 208 32.86 30.57 -55.43
N SER A 209 33.87 31.32 -55.86
CA SER A 209 35.31 31.02 -56.05
C SER A 209 35.85 29.74 -55.38
N GLU A 210 36.43 28.80 -56.13
CA GLU A 210 37.82 28.86 -56.65
C GLU A 210 38.91 28.96 -55.57
N SER A 211 39.66 27.85 -55.42
CA SER A 211 41.04 27.86 -54.93
C SER A 211 41.81 26.70 -55.59
N PRO A 212 42.60 26.95 -56.64
CA PRO A 212 43.42 25.93 -57.28
C PRO A 212 44.86 26.01 -56.76
N TYR A 213 45.44 24.89 -56.27
CA TYR A 213 46.86 24.51 -56.42
C TYR A 213 47.18 23.28 -55.55
N PHE A 214 47.23 22.10 -56.17
CA PHE A 214 48.31 21.08 -56.10
C PHE A 214 47.78 19.73 -56.59
N ALA A 215 47.87 19.52 -57.92
CA ALA A 215 47.78 18.20 -58.51
C ALA A 215 49.20 17.74 -58.87
N VAL A 216 49.76 16.82 -58.08
CA VAL A 216 50.99 16.09 -58.43
C VAL A 216 50.60 14.62 -58.58
N ALA A 217 50.87 14.08 -59.77
CA ALA A 217 50.45 12.75 -60.15
C ALA A 217 51.27 11.65 -59.45
N THR A 218 50.57 10.64 -58.90
CA THR A 218 51.13 9.32 -58.59
C THR A 218 50.09 8.24 -58.89
N ASP A 219 49.83 8.01 -60.17
CA ASP A 219 49.07 6.84 -60.62
C ASP A 219 49.92 5.56 -60.60
N ASN A 220 49.23 4.41 -60.64
CA ASN A 220 49.78 3.06 -60.87
C ASN A 220 50.33 2.26 -59.67
N ASN A 221 49.70 2.32 -58.49
CA ASN A 221 49.73 1.18 -57.54
C ASN A 221 48.47 0.99 -56.67
N ALA A 222 47.30 1.45 -57.13
CA ALA A 222 46.07 1.44 -56.33
C ALA A 222 45.27 0.11 -56.33
N GLY A 223 45.56 -0.80 -57.28
CA GLY A 223 44.72 -1.97 -57.53
C GLY A 223 44.82 -3.12 -56.51
N PHE A 224 45.92 -3.23 -55.76
CA PHE A 224 46.16 -4.38 -54.87
C PHE A 224 45.77 -4.13 -53.41
N ASN A 225 45.82 -2.88 -52.93
CA ASN A 225 45.51 -2.54 -51.54
C ASN A 225 43.99 -2.52 -51.27
N ALA A 226 43.17 -2.11 -52.25
CA ALA A 226 41.72 -2.03 -52.09
C ALA A 226 41.06 -3.36 -51.67
N VAL A 227 41.56 -4.49 -52.19
CA VAL A 227 41.07 -5.84 -51.86
C VAL A 227 41.45 -6.26 -50.43
N VAL A 228 42.59 -5.78 -49.93
CA VAL A 228 43.04 -6.06 -48.55
C VAL A 228 42.24 -5.22 -47.56
N ASP A 229 42.03 -3.92 -47.85
CA ASP A 229 41.24 -3.01 -47.01
C ASP A 229 39.79 -3.49 -46.85
N GLU A 230 39.17 -4.03 -47.91
CA GLU A 230 37.82 -4.58 -47.84
C GLU A 230 37.75 -5.86 -46.97
N GLN A 231 38.79 -6.70 -47.02
CA GLN A 231 38.88 -7.88 -46.15
C GLN A 231 39.08 -7.50 -44.67
N GLU A 232 39.84 -6.43 -44.38
CA GLU A 232 39.98 -5.94 -43.00
C GLU A 232 38.70 -5.30 -42.47
N ARG A 233 38.00 -4.49 -43.28
CA ARG A 233 36.67 -3.95 -42.91
C ARG A 233 35.69 -5.05 -42.56
N LYS A 234 35.64 -6.13 -43.35
CA LYS A 234 34.78 -7.28 -43.07
C LYS A 234 35.12 -7.94 -41.72
N ARG A 235 36.41 -8.17 -41.43
CA ARG A 235 36.84 -8.71 -40.12
C ARG A 235 36.44 -7.80 -38.95
N LEU A 236 36.52 -6.48 -39.14
CA LEU A 236 36.11 -5.52 -38.12
C LEU A 236 34.59 -5.60 -37.87
N GLN A 237 33.80 -5.66 -38.94
CA GLN A 237 32.35 -5.83 -38.89
C GLN A 237 31.95 -7.13 -38.18
N ASP A 238 32.50 -8.27 -38.62
CA ASP A 238 32.29 -9.59 -38.01
C ASP A 238 32.64 -9.58 -36.50
N HIS A 239 33.72 -8.88 -36.12
CA HIS A 239 34.11 -8.72 -34.72
C HIS A 239 33.13 -7.87 -33.90
N THR A 240 32.65 -6.76 -34.46
CA THR A 240 31.63 -5.91 -33.79
C THR A 240 30.29 -6.64 -33.63
N GLU A 241 29.86 -7.42 -34.63
CA GLU A 241 28.65 -8.22 -34.53
C GLU A 241 28.79 -9.32 -33.47
N ALA A 242 29.91 -10.04 -33.45
CA ALA A 242 30.18 -11.05 -32.43
C ALA A 242 30.19 -10.46 -31.01
N MET A 243 30.73 -9.24 -30.83
CA MET A 243 30.68 -8.53 -29.55
C MET A 243 29.24 -8.17 -29.15
N LEU A 244 28.41 -7.71 -30.09
CA LEU A 244 27.01 -7.38 -29.83
C LEU A 244 26.18 -8.63 -29.48
N GLN A 245 26.34 -9.72 -30.23
CA GLN A 245 25.72 -11.01 -29.93
C GLN A 245 26.12 -11.54 -28.53
N PHE A 246 27.39 -11.37 -28.14
CA PHE A 246 27.87 -11.72 -26.80
C PHE A 246 27.23 -10.88 -25.68
N GLN A 247 27.01 -9.58 -25.90
CA GLN A 247 26.30 -8.73 -24.93
C GLN A 247 24.82 -9.14 -24.80
N LEU A 248 24.15 -9.45 -25.91
CA LEU A 248 22.75 -9.89 -25.93
C LEU A 248 22.56 -11.25 -25.25
N SER A 249 23.44 -12.23 -25.50
CA SER A 249 23.37 -13.54 -24.85
C SER A 249 23.62 -13.44 -23.34
N LYS A 250 24.60 -12.63 -22.92
CA LYS A 250 24.88 -12.34 -21.50
C LYS A 250 23.74 -11.61 -20.80
N LYS A 251 23.05 -10.69 -21.49
CA LYS A 251 21.83 -10.03 -20.96
C LYS A 251 20.71 -11.06 -20.75
N LYS A 252 20.47 -11.92 -21.75
CA LYS A 252 19.45 -12.98 -21.70
C LYS A 252 19.71 -13.99 -20.58
N GLU A 253 20.96 -14.41 -20.40
CA GLU A 253 21.37 -15.29 -19.28
C GLU A 253 21.09 -14.66 -17.92
N LEU A 254 21.39 -13.36 -17.76
CA LEU A 254 21.18 -12.64 -16.51
C LEU A 254 19.69 -12.41 -16.19
N GLU A 255 18.85 -12.20 -17.21
CA GLU A 255 17.40 -12.17 -17.06
C GLU A 255 16.82 -13.55 -16.70
N GLU A 256 17.29 -14.62 -17.33
CA GLU A 256 16.89 -16.00 -16.99
C GLU A 256 17.31 -16.36 -15.56
N ALA A 257 18.52 -15.99 -15.14
CA ALA A 257 19.00 -16.21 -13.77
C ALA A 257 18.13 -15.49 -12.73
N ARG A 258 17.71 -14.25 -13.00
CA ARG A 258 16.75 -13.51 -12.15
C ARG A 258 15.40 -14.21 -12.08
N PHE A 259 14.88 -14.71 -13.20
CA PHE A 259 13.62 -15.44 -13.23
C PHE A 259 13.69 -16.76 -12.42
N ARG A 260 14.77 -17.53 -12.57
CA ARG A 260 15.03 -18.74 -11.77
C ARG A 260 15.21 -18.44 -10.27
N GLN A 261 15.75 -17.28 -9.91
CA GLN A 261 15.82 -16.84 -8.51
C GLN A 261 14.41 -16.53 -7.96
N PHE A 262 13.62 -15.73 -8.68
CA PHE A 262 12.25 -15.40 -8.27
C PHE A 262 11.37 -16.64 -8.04
N GLN A 263 11.51 -17.68 -8.88
CA GLN A 263 10.80 -18.95 -8.66
C GLN A 263 11.23 -19.68 -7.38
N ARG A 264 12.53 -19.66 -7.03
CA ARG A 264 13.02 -20.25 -5.78
C ARG A 264 12.51 -19.49 -4.56
N ASP A 265 12.54 -18.17 -4.60
CA ASP A 265 12.05 -17.32 -3.50
C ASP A 265 10.54 -17.55 -3.25
N GLN A 266 9.74 -17.68 -4.31
CA GLN A 266 8.32 -18.07 -4.24
C GLN A 266 8.10 -19.45 -3.60
N GLN A 267 8.92 -20.45 -3.95
CA GLN A 267 8.83 -21.79 -3.35
C GLN A 267 9.25 -21.78 -1.88
N GLU A 268 10.31 -21.06 -1.53
CA GLU A 268 10.78 -20.92 -0.15
C GLU A 268 9.74 -20.18 0.72
N GLU A 269 9.10 -19.14 0.19
CA GLU A 269 8.03 -18.43 0.91
C GLU A 269 6.81 -19.33 1.14
N ARG A 270 6.38 -20.10 0.14
CA ARG A 270 5.30 -21.10 0.30
C ARG A 270 5.65 -22.13 1.37
N PHE A 271 6.87 -22.66 1.36
CA PHE A 271 7.35 -23.62 2.35
C PHE A 271 7.39 -23.02 3.77
N LYS A 272 7.83 -21.76 3.93
CA LYS A 272 7.79 -21.04 5.22
C LYS A 272 6.36 -20.85 5.73
N ARG A 273 5.43 -20.46 4.85
CA ARG A 273 4.01 -20.34 5.20
C ARG A 273 3.44 -21.69 5.64
N GLU A 274 3.70 -22.77 4.91
CA GLU A 274 3.26 -24.13 5.29
C GLU A 274 3.83 -24.58 6.65
N GLN A 275 5.11 -24.31 6.93
CA GLN A 275 5.69 -24.58 8.25
C GLN A 275 5.02 -23.77 9.37
N SER A 276 4.68 -22.50 9.13
CA SER A 276 3.97 -21.68 10.13
C SER A 276 2.57 -22.23 10.44
N VAL A 277 1.83 -22.67 9.41
CA VAL A 277 0.51 -23.29 9.58
C VAL A 277 0.63 -24.59 10.38
N LYS A 278 1.60 -25.45 10.07
CA LYS A 278 1.85 -26.70 10.82
C LYS A 278 2.16 -26.46 12.30
N ARG A 279 2.92 -25.41 12.64
CA ARG A 279 3.18 -25.03 14.05
C ARG A 279 1.92 -24.55 14.77
N ILE A 280 1.10 -23.73 14.11
CA ILE A 280 -0.16 -23.23 14.67
C ILE A 280 -1.13 -24.40 14.90
N GLU A 281 -1.25 -25.32 13.94
CA GLU A 281 -2.11 -26.51 14.06
C GLU A 281 -1.65 -27.47 15.18
N GLU A 282 -0.32 -27.65 15.35
CA GLU A 282 0.24 -28.43 16.46
C GLU A 282 -0.02 -27.76 17.82
N GLU A 283 0.12 -26.44 17.90
CA GLU A 283 -0.18 -25.67 19.12
C GLU A 283 -1.68 -25.72 19.46
N GLU A 284 -2.57 -25.59 18.48
CA GLU A 284 -4.01 -25.70 18.67
C GLU A 284 -4.41 -27.11 19.15
N LYS A 285 -3.85 -28.17 18.56
CA LYS A 285 -4.04 -29.56 19.05
C LYS A 285 -3.55 -29.71 20.49
N ARG A 286 -2.42 -29.11 20.86
CA ARG A 286 -1.89 -29.13 22.23
C ARG A 286 -2.78 -28.37 23.21
N GLN A 287 -3.34 -27.22 22.81
CA GLN A 287 -4.30 -26.46 23.62
C GLN A 287 -5.62 -27.23 23.79
N SER A 288 -6.14 -27.84 22.73
CA SER A 288 -7.35 -28.68 22.76
C SER A 288 -7.20 -29.88 23.71
N LEU A 289 -6.06 -30.60 23.64
CA LEU A 289 -5.76 -31.70 24.56
C LEU A 289 -5.68 -31.23 26.03
N LEU A 290 -5.08 -30.05 26.29
CA LEU A 290 -5.04 -29.46 27.63
C LEU A 290 -6.41 -29.04 28.14
N GLN A 291 -7.30 -28.53 27.27
CA GLN A 291 -8.69 -28.24 27.63
C GLN A 291 -9.45 -29.54 27.96
N GLN A 292 -9.27 -30.59 27.15
CA GLN A 292 -9.91 -31.89 27.38
C GLN A 292 -9.47 -32.50 28.72
N GLN A 293 -8.17 -32.45 29.05
CA GLN A 293 -7.66 -32.90 30.36
C GLN A 293 -8.17 -32.06 31.54
N LYS A 294 -8.39 -30.75 31.35
CA LYS A 294 -9.04 -29.91 32.38
C LYS A 294 -10.50 -30.31 32.56
N ALA A 295 -11.22 -30.58 31.47
CA ALA A 295 -12.62 -30.98 31.51
C ALA A 295 -12.84 -32.37 32.14
N THR A 296 -11.96 -33.35 31.89
CA THR A 296 -12.03 -34.66 32.56
C THR A 296 -11.75 -34.53 34.06
N LYS A 297 -10.67 -33.84 34.45
CA LYS A 297 -10.36 -33.56 35.86
C LYS A 297 -11.48 -32.80 36.57
N GLN A 298 -12.18 -31.89 35.90
CA GLN A 298 -13.33 -31.21 36.48
C GLN A 298 -14.54 -32.13 36.70
N LYS A 299 -14.78 -33.11 35.82
CA LYS A 299 -15.86 -34.12 36.00
C LYS A 299 -15.58 -35.07 37.17
N GLU A 300 -14.31 -35.33 37.47
CA GLU A 300 -13.88 -36.16 38.61
C GLU A 300 -13.89 -35.41 39.96
N LEU A 301 -13.98 -34.08 39.96
CA LEU A 301 -14.13 -33.32 41.21
C LEU A 301 -15.48 -33.64 41.88
N PRO A 302 -15.50 -34.00 43.18
CA PRO A 302 -16.73 -34.13 43.94
C PRO A 302 -17.65 -32.90 43.80
N LYS A 303 -18.97 -33.10 43.74
CA LYS A 303 -19.96 -32.02 43.54
C LYS A 303 -19.76 -30.83 44.49
N TRP A 304 -19.48 -31.08 45.77
CA TRP A 304 -19.22 -30.02 46.76
C TRP A 304 -18.01 -29.14 46.40
N GLN A 305 -17.01 -29.71 45.72
CA GLN A 305 -15.79 -28.99 45.32
C GLN A 305 -16.04 -28.19 44.03
N GLN A 306 -16.89 -28.68 43.12
CA GLN A 306 -17.41 -27.90 41.99
C GLN A 306 -18.25 -26.70 42.48
N GLU A 307 -19.11 -26.93 43.47
CA GLU A 307 -19.92 -25.87 44.11
C GLU A 307 -19.03 -24.83 44.81
N LEU A 308 -17.96 -25.26 45.50
CA LEU A 308 -16.98 -24.34 46.10
C LEU A 308 -16.30 -23.44 45.05
N ILE A 309 -15.99 -23.98 43.87
CA ILE A 309 -15.41 -23.22 42.75
C ILE A 309 -16.44 -22.22 42.20
N GLN A 310 -17.70 -22.63 41.98
CA GLN A 310 -18.76 -21.71 41.56
C GLN A 310 -19.01 -20.60 42.59
N ARG A 311 -19.00 -20.93 43.89
CA ARG A 311 -19.20 -19.98 44.98
C ARG A 311 -18.04 -18.99 45.11
N LYS A 312 -16.80 -19.40 44.83
CA LYS A 312 -15.65 -18.49 44.69
C LYS A 312 -15.77 -17.58 43.47
N LEU A 313 -16.15 -18.12 42.31
CA LEU A 313 -16.31 -17.35 41.08
C LEU A 313 -17.43 -16.31 41.22
N LYS A 314 -18.57 -16.68 41.82
CA LYS A 314 -19.66 -15.76 42.13
C LYS A 314 -19.23 -14.64 43.08
N LYS A 315 -18.54 -14.98 44.18
CA LYS A 315 -17.97 -13.96 45.10
C LYS A 315 -17.02 -13.00 44.37
N GLN A 316 -16.22 -13.50 43.43
CA GLN A 316 -15.30 -12.66 42.65
C GLN A 316 -16.06 -11.69 41.72
N GLN A 317 -17.15 -12.13 41.09
CA GLN A 317 -18.04 -11.25 40.31
C GLN A 317 -18.76 -10.22 41.19
N GLU A 318 -19.34 -10.63 42.33
CA GLU A 318 -19.97 -9.72 43.30
C GLU A 318 -18.97 -8.65 43.78
N GLN A 319 -17.71 -9.05 44.06
CA GLN A 319 -16.66 -8.12 44.50
C GLN A 319 -16.23 -7.15 43.39
N GLN A 320 -16.24 -7.56 42.12
CA GLN A 320 -16.03 -6.64 40.98
C GLN A 320 -17.19 -5.65 40.81
N GLN A 321 -18.44 -6.11 40.97
CA GLN A 321 -19.62 -5.22 40.91
C GLN A 321 -19.60 -4.19 42.05
N GLN A 322 -19.25 -4.60 43.27
CA GLN A 322 -19.09 -3.68 44.40
C GLN A 322 -17.99 -2.64 44.17
N GLN A 323 -16.86 -3.01 43.55
CA GLN A 323 -15.81 -2.05 43.17
C GLN A 323 -16.29 -1.05 42.10
N GLN A 324 -17.08 -1.51 41.13
CA GLN A 324 -17.66 -0.63 40.11
C GLN A 324 -18.70 0.34 40.69
N GLN A 325 -19.50 -0.11 41.66
CA GLN A 325 -20.46 0.75 42.38
C GLN A 325 -19.74 1.78 43.27
N ALA A 326 -18.78 1.35 44.08
CA ALA A 326 -17.99 2.25 44.93
C ALA A 326 -17.17 3.29 44.14
N ALA A 327 -16.82 2.99 42.88
CA ALA A 327 -16.19 3.95 41.97
C ALA A 327 -17.20 4.96 41.36
N LYS A 328 -18.50 4.63 41.31
CA LYS A 328 -19.57 5.52 40.80
C LYS A 328 -20.05 6.53 41.86
N ASP A 329 -19.92 6.19 43.15
CA ASP A 329 -20.46 6.97 44.28
C ASP A 329 -19.50 8.01 44.88
N GLN A 330 -18.32 8.27 44.30
CA GLN A 330 -17.47 9.39 44.77
C GLN A 330 -17.98 10.75 44.25
N PRO A 331 -18.42 11.67 45.13
CA PRO A 331 -18.88 12.98 44.69
C PRO A 331 -17.71 13.85 44.23
N SER A 332 -17.80 14.34 42.99
CA SER A 332 -16.83 15.25 42.38
C SER A 332 -16.79 16.58 43.11
N ALA A 333 -15.86 16.76 44.05
CA ALA A 333 -15.65 18.03 44.74
C ALA A 333 -15.10 19.08 43.76
N THR A 334 -15.94 20.03 43.36
CA THR A 334 -15.57 21.19 42.54
C THR A 334 -14.61 22.09 43.31
N VAL A 335 -13.33 22.09 42.94
CA VAL A 335 -12.32 23.00 43.50
C VAL A 335 -12.32 24.29 42.69
N GLU A 336 -12.82 25.36 43.30
CA GLU A 336 -12.84 26.72 42.75
C GLU A 336 -11.44 27.36 42.86
N LEU A 337 -10.81 27.67 41.72
CA LEU A 337 -9.46 28.25 41.67
C LEU A 337 -9.51 29.78 41.57
N LYS A 338 -9.11 30.45 42.65
CA LYS A 338 -8.96 31.92 42.73
C LYS A 338 -7.48 32.31 42.53
N PRO A 339 -7.14 33.25 41.62
CA PRO A 339 -5.76 33.62 41.36
C PRO A 339 -5.23 34.65 42.38
N THR A 340 -4.03 34.44 42.92
CA THR A 340 -3.28 35.50 43.65
C THR A 340 -1.79 35.40 43.34
N GLN A 341 -1.13 36.56 43.28
CA GLN A 341 0.27 36.74 42.87
C GLN A 341 1.31 36.40 43.98
N PRO A 342 2.62 36.36 43.66
CA PRO A 342 3.63 35.72 44.51
C PRO A 342 4.25 36.66 45.55
N ASN A 343 4.54 36.16 46.77
CA ASN A 343 5.74 36.61 47.49
C ASN A 343 6.29 35.63 48.56
N GLU A 344 7.50 35.97 48.98
CA GLU A 344 8.50 35.33 49.86
C GLU A 344 8.14 34.39 51.04
N LYS A 345 9.03 33.38 51.18
CA LYS A 345 9.73 32.91 52.41
C LYS A 345 8.97 32.85 53.76
N VAL A 346 8.73 31.65 54.27
CA VAL A 346 9.08 31.26 55.66
C VAL A 346 9.52 29.78 55.71
N VAL A 347 10.60 29.49 56.44
CA VAL A 347 11.08 28.14 56.77
C VAL A 347 10.60 27.73 58.17
N LYS A 348 9.99 26.53 58.33
CA LYS A 348 9.95 25.71 59.58
C LYS A 348 9.19 24.37 59.37
N PRO A 349 9.28 23.36 60.28
CA PRO A 349 10.04 22.15 59.93
C PRO A 349 9.21 20.86 59.86
N LEU A 350 9.85 19.78 59.38
CA LEU A 350 9.32 18.41 59.39
C LEU A 350 8.78 18.02 60.77
N GLN A 351 7.50 17.65 60.84
CA GLN A 351 6.99 16.74 61.87
C GLN A 351 6.78 15.35 61.28
N GLN A 352 7.23 14.35 62.04
CA GLN A 352 7.07 12.94 61.71
C GLN A 352 5.58 12.57 61.81
N LEU A 353 5.05 11.90 60.78
CA LEU A 353 3.78 11.18 60.91
C LEU A 353 4.04 9.67 60.88
N GLN A 354 3.43 8.98 61.84
CA GLN A 354 3.76 7.61 62.21
C GLN A 354 3.21 6.59 61.19
N LYS A 355 3.97 5.52 60.95
CA LYS A 355 3.44 4.32 60.27
C LYS A 355 2.68 3.48 61.30
N PRO A 356 1.47 2.98 61.00
CA PRO A 356 0.80 2.02 61.87
C PRO A 356 1.54 0.67 61.85
N THR A 357 1.71 0.11 63.03
CA THR A 357 2.31 -1.21 63.29
C THR A 357 1.37 -2.32 62.81
N LEU A 358 1.87 -3.22 61.95
CA LEU A 358 1.21 -4.50 61.65
C LEU A 358 1.62 -5.56 62.68
N SER A 359 0.63 -6.22 63.26
CA SER A 359 0.79 -7.18 64.35
C SER A 359 1.41 -8.50 63.91
N GLU A 360 2.40 -8.90 64.70
CA GLU A 360 3.01 -10.23 64.80
C GLU A 360 1.97 -11.37 64.80
N ILE A 361 2.15 -12.34 63.89
CA ILE A 361 1.47 -13.64 63.95
C ILE A 361 2.55 -14.73 63.90
N GLN A 362 2.62 -15.50 64.98
CA GLN A 362 3.61 -16.55 65.18
C GLN A 362 3.36 -17.76 64.27
N ILE A 363 4.42 -18.32 63.71
CA ILE A 363 4.45 -19.64 63.07
C ILE A 363 5.35 -20.53 63.94
N PRO A 364 4.87 -21.65 64.49
CA PRO A 364 5.68 -22.50 65.37
C PRO A 364 6.68 -23.36 64.59
N GLU A 365 7.90 -23.49 65.14
CA GLU A 365 8.90 -24.46 64.69
C GLU A 365 8.41 -25.90 64.88
N ARG A 366 8.81 -26.83 63.98
CA ARG A 366 9.26 -28.15 64.44
C ARG A 366 10.14 -28.96 63.46
N SER A 367 11.26 -29.41 64.03
CA SER A 367 11.93 -30.72 63.85
C SER A 367 12.40 -31.20 62.46
N ALA A 368 13.70 -31.47 62.40
CA ALA A 368 14.47 -32.03 61.29
C ALA A 368 14.22 -33.52 61.00
N SER A 369 14.53 -33.90 59.74
CA SER A 369 15.03 -35.22 59.28
C SER A 369 14.08 -36.44 59.37
N PRO A 370 14.35 -37.57 58.65
CA PRO A 370 15.52 -37.89 57.82
C PRO A 370 15.23 -38.32 56.36
N VAL A 371 16.31 -38.57 55.63
CA VAL A 371 16.39 -39.11 54.26
C VAL A 371 16.04 -40.62 54.21
N PRO A 372 15.29 -41.09 53.18
CA PRO A 372 15.31 -42.49 52.76
C PRO A 372 16.10 -42.68 51.44
N GLN A 373 17.14 -43.52 51.49
CA GLN A 373 17.72 -44.18 50.31
C GLN A 373 16.98 -45.51 50.07
N THR A 374 16.70 -45.89 48.82
CA THR A 374 16.50 -47.30 48.33
C THR A 374 16.17 -47.29 46.81
N PRO A 375 16.28 -48.41 46.04
CA PRO A 375 17.53 -48.69 45.37
C PRO A 375 17.40 -48.96 43.84
N LEU A 376 18.54 -49.15 43.18
CA LEU A 376 18.60 -49.70 41.83
C LEU A 376 18.02 -51.12 41.77
N GLN A 377 17.17 -51.40 40.78
CA GLN A 377 16.96 -52.76 40.27
C GLN A 377 17.26 -52.82 38.78
N MET A 378 18.22 -53.67 38.43
CA MET A 378 18.47 -54.14 37.07
C MET A 378 17.32 -55.04 36.62
N VAL A 379 16.85 -54.86 35.39
CA VAL A 379 16.16 -55.92 34.65
C VAL A 379 16.96 -56.20 33.38
N GLN A 380 17.63 -57.36 33.37
CA GLN A 380 18.21 -57.93 32.15
C GLN A 380 17.09 -58.61 31.35
N LEU A 381 16.98 -58.33 30.06
CA LEU A 381 16.34 -59.27 29.13
C LEU A 381 17.22 -59.50 27.89
N LYS A 382 17.49 -60.80 27.72
CA LYS A 382 18.36 -61.46 26.75
C LYS A 382 18.18 -61.03 25.29
N SER A 383 19.32 -60.98 24.62
CA SER A 383 19.49 -61.16 23.18
C SER A 383 19.30 -62.62 22.73
N THR A 384 18.65 -62.83 21.58
CA THR A 384 18.94 -63.97 20.68
C THR A 384 18.61 -63.57 19.23
N PRO A 385 19.40 -63.97 18.21
CA PRO A 385 19.25 -63.48 16.84
C PRO A 385 18.42 -64.41 15.95
N ARG A 386 17.97 -63.90 14.79
CA ARG A 386 17.61 -64.72 13.63
C ARG A 386 18.15 -64.09 12.35
N SER A 387 18.73 -64.93 11.51
CA SER A 387 19.41 -64.58 10.27
C SER A 387 18.76 -65.29 9.07
N PHE A 388 19.00 -64.73 7.87
CA PHE A 388 18.75 -65.30 6.55
C PHE A 388 17.36 -65.90 6.23
N THR A 389 16.68 -65.31 5.23
CA THR A 389 16.61 -65.91 3.89
C THR A 389 15.97 -64.93 2.88
N THR A 390 16.54 -64.87 1.68
CA THR A 390 15.88 -64.34 0.46
C THR A 390 14.83 -65.36 -0.01
N PRO A 391 13.78 -64.94 -0.76
CA PRO A 391 13.86 -65.16 -2.22
C PRO A 391 13.03 -64.20 -3.12
N VAL A 392 13.56 -63.97 -4.34
CA VAL A 392 12.86 -64.09 -5.65
C VAL A 392 11.73 -63.09 -6.04
N GLU A 393 12.07 -62.26 -7.04
CA GLU A 393 11.22 -61.59 -8.05
C GLU A 393 10.39 -62.61 -8.90
N PRO A 394 9.52 -62.25 -9.88
CA PRO A 394 9.11 -60.91 -10.35
C PRO A 394 7.59 -60.72 -10.48
N SER A 395 7.10 -59.48 -10.62
CA SER A 395 5.77 -59.22 -11.19
C SER A 395 5.54 -57.79 -11.70
N LYS A 396 5.38 -57.69 -13.02
CA LYS A 396 4.52 -56.74 -13.77
C LYS A 396 4.90 -55.24 -13.76
N ARG A 397 5.42 -54.82 -14.91
CA ARG A 397 5.20 -53.48 -15.47
C ARG A 397 3.70 -53.22 -15.62
N GLU A 398 3.21 -52.10 -15.09
CA GLU A 398 1.99 -51.47 -15.58
C GLU A 398 2.33 -50.16 -16.30
N SER A 399 2.05 -50.14 -17.60
CA SER A 399 2.17 -48.95 -18.44
C SER A 399 0.94 -48.06 -18.25
N ILE A 400 1.11 -46.89 -17.63
CA ILE A 400 0.03 -45.90 -17.51
C ILE A 400 -0.23 -45.28 -18.89
N ILE A 401 -1.34 -45.69 -19.51
CA ILE A 401 -1.80 -45.17 -20.80
C ILE A 401 -2.42 -43.78 -20.59
N LEU A 402 -1.86 -42.79 -21.26
CA LEU A 402 -2.45 -41.46 -21.44
C LEU A 402 -3.79 -41.57 -22.18
N LYS A 403 -4.92 -41.47 -21.47
CA LYS A 403 -6.24 -41.26 -22.10
C LYS A 403 -6.50 -39.78 -22.35
N GLN A 404 -6.06 -39.35 -23.54
CA GLN A 404 -6.44 -38.10 -24.18
C GLN A 404 -7.96 -38.06 -24.37
N LYS A 405 -8.68 -37.24 -23.58
CA LYS A 405 -10.12 -37.01 -23.78
C LYS A 405 -10.33 -35.85 -24.75
N SER A 406 -10.77 -36.19 -25.95
CA SER A 406 -11.43 -35.24 -26.85
C SER A 406 -12.68 -34.67 -26.19
N ILE A 407 -12.91 -33.38 -26.36
CA ILE A 407 -14.20 -32.73 -26.08
C ILE A 407 -14.65 -32.13 -27.40
N SER A 408 -15.65 -32.76 -28.02
CA SER A 408 -16.38 -32.20 -29.14
C SER A 408 -17.85 -31.99 -28.76
N ASP A 409 -18.46 -31.01 -29.42
CA ASP A 409 -19.90 -30.84 -29.61
C ASP A 409 -20.80 -30.64 -28.38
N LEU A 410 -21.09 -29.36 -28.11
CA LEU A 410 -22.38 -28.95 -27.57
C LEU A 410 -22.89 -27.72 -28.34
N GLN A 411 -23.60 -27.98 -29.43
CA GLN A 411 -24.37 -26.97 -30.16
C GLN A 411 -25.52 -26.48 -29.26
N THR A 412 -25.63 -25.18 -29.04
CA THR A 412 -26.83 -24.57 -28.43
C THR A 412 -27.62 -23.76 -29.44
N LYS A 413 -28.88 -24.18 -29.62
CA LYS A 413 -29.92 -23.57 -30.46
C LYS A 413 -29.99 -22.04 -30.25
N LYS A 414 -29.90 -21.31 -31.35
CA LYS A 414 -30.27 -19.89 -31.45
C LYS A 414 -31.77 -19.79 -31.70
N THR A 415 -32.58 -19.65 -30.65
CA THR A 415 -34.02 -19.37 -30.79
C THR A 415 -34.23 -17.86 -30.97
N GLN A 416 -34.90 -17.55 -32.06
CA GLN A 416 -35.35 -16.25 -32.50
C GLN A 416 -36.65 -15.88 -31.78
N ASP A 417 -36.74 -14.68 -31.20
CA ASP A 417 -38.01 -13.96 -31.11
C ASP A 417 -37.83 -12.44 -30.93
N ARG A 418 -38.74 -11.68 -31.54
CA ARG A 418 -38.74 -10.21 -31.63
C ARG A 418 -40.20 -9.74 -31.60
N PRO A 419 -40.56 -8.79 -30.74
CA PRO A 419 -41.71 -7.93 -31.00
C PRO A 419 -41.33 -6.46 -31.24
N ALA A 420 -42.26 -5.78 -31.91
CA ALA A 420 -42.16 -4.45 -32.47
C ALA A 420 -42.01 -3.29 -31.47
N SER A 421 -41.43 -2.20 -31.96
CA SER A 421 -41.69 -0.84 -31.47
C SER A 421 -43.14 -0.42 -31.74
N PRO A 422 -43.65 0.58 -31.02
CA PRO A 422 -44.32 1.68 -31.71
C PRO A 422 -43.69 3.05 -31.36
N ALA A 423 -44.04 4.08 -32.14
CA ALA A 423 -43.41 5.39 -32.11
C ALA A 423 -44.37 6.51 -31.69
N MET A 424 -43.78 7.69 -31.44
CA MET A 424 -44.41 9.03 -31.40
C MET A 424 -45.49 9.32 -30.34
N ALA A 425 -45.19 10.29 -29.45
CA ALA A 425 -45.88 11.59 -29.46
C ALA A 425 -45.21 12.60 -28.49
N THR A 426 -44.81 13.76 -29.01
CA THR A 426 -44.62 15.00 -28.24
C THR A 426 -45.99 15.61 -27.91
N PRO A 427 -46.11 16.42 -26.85
CA PRO A 427 -46.36 17.83 -27.13
C PRO A 427 -45.65 18.84 -26.19
N ILE A 428 -45.72 20.09 -26.63
CA ILE A 428 -45.16 21.30 -26.03
C ILE A 428 -46.13 21.87 -24.99
N ALA A 429 -45.63 22.40 -23.87
CA ALA A 429 -46.28 23.47 -23.12
C ALA A 429 -45.24 24.28 -22.31
N ALA A 430 -45.16 25.58 -22.56
CA ALA A 430 -44.39 26.53 -21.77
C ALA A 430 -45.33 27.26 -20.79
N SER A 431 -44.86 27.50 -19.57
CA SER A 431 -45.60 28.29 -18.57
C SER A 431 -44.69 29.34 -17.93
N THR A 432 -44.68 30.52 -18.55
CA THR A 432 -44.21 31.78 -17.95
C THR A 432 -45.11 32.18 -16.78
N VAL A 433 -44.53 32.55 -15.64
CA VAL A 433 -45.23 33.30 -14.58
C VAL A 433 -44.33 34.45 -14.11
N SER A 434 -44.95 35.60 -13.85
CA SER A 434 -44.32 36.92 -13.77
C SER A 434 -44.28 37.52 -12.36
N VAL A 435 -43.19 38.27 -12.13
CA VAL A 435 -42.96 39.39 -11.18
C VAL A 435 -44.15 39.92 -10.34
N SER A 436 -43.96 39.94 -9.02
CA SER A 436 -44.28 41.03 -8.06
C SER A 436 -43.57 40.74 -6.72
N THR A 437 -42.94 41.63 -5.92
CA THR A 437 -42.82 43.11 -5.83
C THR A 437 -43.79 43.81 -4.87
N ALA A 438 -43.25 44.76 -4.08
CA ALA A 438 -43.86 45.58 -3.00
C ALA A 438 -44.20 44.83 -1.69
N ALA A 439 -44.14 45.41 -0.49
CA ALA A 439 -43.47 46.57 0.12
C ALA A 439 -43.85 46.55 1.63
N GLU A 440 -43.11 47.26 2.46
CA GLU A 440 -43.26 47.44 3.93
C GLU A 440 -44.64 48.00 4.38
N PRO A 441 -45.06 47.89 5.68
CA PRO A 441 -44.33 48.54 6.78
C PRO A 441 -44.30 47.91 8.20
N VAL A 442 -43.26 48.37 8.91
CA VAL A 442 -43.03 48.45 10.37
C VAL A 442 -44.27 48.51 11.27
N ILE A 443 -44.33 47.65 12.30
CA ILE A 443 -44.91 47.97 13.61
C ILE A 443 -43.96 47.48 14.74
N VAL A 444 -43.75 48.34 15.72
CA VAL A 444 -42.91 48.13 16.91
C VAL A 444 -43.72 47.54 18.06
N ALA A 445 -43.24 46.47 18.71
CA ALA A 445 -43.46 46.20 20.14
C ALA A 445 -42.57 45.04 20.65
N SER A 446 -41.67 45.34 21.58
CA SER A 446 -41.31 44.41 22.67
C SER A 446 -42.20 44.76 23.87
N PRO A 447 -42.50 43.81 24.80
CA PRO A 447 -41.51 43.48 25.82
C PRO A 447 -41.48 41.99 26.28
N ASP A 448 -40.28 41.59 26.72
CA ASP A 448 -39.94 40.70 27.84
C ASP A 448 -40.67 39.38 28.21
N VAL A 449 -39.93 38.63 29.04
CA VAL A 449 -40.32 37.55 29.97
C VAL A 449 -40.25 36.10 29.42
N ILE A 450 -39.66 35.24 30.26
CA ILE A 450 -39.52 33.77 30.19
C ILE A 450 -38.50 33.21 29.17
N LYS A 451 -37.22 33.24 29.57
CA LYS A 451 -36.27 32.16 29.23
C LYS A 451 -36.36 31.10 30.34
N GLU A 452 -37.03 29.98 30.08
CA GLU A 452 -36.81 28.78 30.89
C GLU A 452 -35.63 27.99 30.30
N ASP A 453 -34.54 27.92 31.05
CA ASP A 453 -33.47 26.95 30.81
C ASP A 453 -33.98 25.54 31.17
N ILE A 454 -34.68 24.88 30.25
CA ILE A 454 -35.04 23.47 30.38
C ILE A 454 -33.75 22.64 30.29
N LYS A 455 -33.14 22.46 31.47
CA LYS A 455 -31.98 21.60 31.69
C LYS A 455 -32.44 20.14 31.64
N VAL A 456 -32.65 19.65 30.42
CA VAL A 456 -33.05 18.26 30.14
C VAL A 456 -32.07 17.32 30.87
N LEU A 457 -32.57 16.63 31.91
CA LEU A 457 -31.78 15.60 32.56
C LEU A 457 -31.40 14.54 31.53
N PRO A 458 -30.11 14.18 31.39
CA PRO A 458 -29.72 13.12 30.48
C PRO A 458 -30.29 11.80 31.00
N SER A 459 -31.35 11.30 30.36
CA SER A 459 -31.82 9.93 30.56
C SER A 459 -30.65 9.00 30.25
N GLU A 460 -30.09 8.30 31.25
CA GLU A 460 -28.93 7.41 31.07
C GLU A 460 -29.18 6.45 29.90
N SER A 461 -28.53 6.71 28.77
CA SER A 461 -28.62 5.86 27.59
C SER A 461 -27.78 4.62 27.84
N ALA A 462 -28.44 3.49 28.12
CA ALA A 462 -27.76 2.24 28.41
C ALA A 462 -26.77 1.87 27.28
N THR A 463 -25.49 1.76 27.65
CA THR A 463 -24.43 1.34 26.75
C THR A 463 -24.51 -0.17 26.52
N LEU A 464 -24.61 -0.56 25.26
CA LEU A 464 -24.78 -1.95 24.84
C LEU A 464 -23.44 -2.62 24.51
N MET A 465 -22.53 -1.87 23.90
CA MET A 465 -21.20 -2.37 23.51
C MET A 465 -20.21 -1.21 23.32
N THR A 466 -18.98 -1.41 23.75
CA THR A 466 -17.86 -0.49 23.49
C THR A 466 -16.65 -1.27 22.95
N GLY A 467 -15.66 -0.55 22.43
CA GLY A 467 -14.40 -1.16 22.02
C GLY A 467 -13.60 -0.28 21.07
N PHE A 468 -12.57 -0.85 20.44
CA PHE A 468 -11.82 -0.19 19.38
C PHE A 468 -12.24 -0.69 18.00
N ILE A 469 -12.30 0.23 17.05
CA ILE A 469 -12.63 -0.04 15.66
C ILE A 469 -11.82 0.89 14.75
N SER A 470 -11.47 0.43 13.55
CA SER A 470 -10.92 1.32 12.52
C SER A 470 -12.08 1.96 11.77
N VAL A 471 -12.05 3.30 11.65
CA VAL A 471 -13.08 4.08 10.96
C VAL A 471 -12.44 4.87 9.83
N GLN A 472 -13.07 4.83 8.66
CA GLN A 472 -12.86 5.79 7.58
C GLN A 472 -14.13 6.62 7.40
N THR A 473 -14.01 7.94 7.30
CA THR A 473 -15.15 8.85 7.12
C THR A 473 -15.10 9.47 5.73
N ASN A 474 -16.24 9.92 5.21
CA ASN A 474 -16.31 10.71 3.96
C ASN A 474 -15.31 11.89 3.93
N VAL A 475 -15.11 12.58 5.05
CA VAL A 475 -14.16 13.71 5.18
C VAL A 475 -12.68 13.31 5.30
N SER A 476 -12.34 12.02 5.38
CA SER A 476 -10.97 11.56 5.63
C SER A 476 -10.69 10.21 4.96
N PRO A 477 -9.91 10.16 3.85
CA PRO A 477 -9.59 8.91 3.16
C PRO A 477 -8.68 7.96 3.98
N PHE A 478 -8.17 8.41 5.13
CA PHE A 478 -7.35 7.62 6.03
C PHE A 478 -8.18 6.92 7.11
N TRP A 479 -7.99 5.60 7.20
CA TRP A 479 -8.41 4.80 8.35
C TRP A 479 -7.80 5.32 9.64
N LYS A 480 -8.64 5.59 10.64
CA LYS A 480 -8.24 6.02 11.98
C LYS A 480 -8.82 5.06 12.99
N ARG A 481 -7.98 4.51 13.87
CA ARG A 481 -8.44 3.73 15.02
C ARG A 481 -9.15 4.66 16.00
N ARG A 482 -10.36 4.29 16.39
CA ARG A 482 -11.26 5.05 17.28
C ARG A 482 -11.79 4.13 18.36
N TYR A 483 -12.06 4.70 19.53
CA TYR A 483 -12.89 4.04 20.53
C TYR A 483 -14.35 4.32 20.18
N PHE A 484 -15.22 3.32 20.24
CA PHE A 484 -16.63 3.46 19.92
C PHE A 484 -17.50 3.07 21.11
N VAL A 485 -18.68 3.69 21.18
CA VAL A 485 -19.72 3.38 22.16
C VAL A 485 -21.05 3.27 21.40
N ILE A 486 -21.68 2.11 21.49
CA ILE A 486 -23.04 1.85 21.00
C ILE A 486 -23.97 1.97 22.21
N ASN A 487 -24.80 3.01 22.21
CA ASN A 487 -25.90 3.17 23.15
C ASN A 487 -27.21 2.67 22.50
N THR A 488 -28.35 2.76 23.18
CA THR A 488 -29.67 2.43 22.61
C THR A 488 -30.23 3.48 21.63
N ARG A 489 -29.66 4.70 21.58
CA ARG A 489 -30.15 5.81 20.74
C ARG A 489 -29.13 6.32 19.71
N GLU A 490 -27.85 6.11 19.96
CA GLU A 490 -26.76 6.75 19.21
C GLU A 490 -25.49 5.90 19.19
N PHE A 491 -24.74 6.05 18.10
CA PHE A 491 -23.40 5.54 17.92
C PHE A 491 -22.39 6.68 18.07
N LEU A 492 -21.49 6.55 19.03
CA LEU A 492 -20.52 7.57 19.40
C LEU A 492 -19.10 7.10 19.04
N LEU A 493 -18.34 7.97 18.40
CA LEU A 493 -16.93 7.74 18.06
C LEU A 493 -16.03 8.72 18.81
N TYR A 494 -15.08 8.19 19.57
CA TYR A 494 -14.13 8.94 20.38
C TYR A 494 -12.71 8.78 19.84
N LYS A 495 -11.84 9.76 20.15
CA LYS A 495 -10.42 9.71 19.75
C LYS A 495 -9.71 8.51 20.40
N ASP A 496 -9.98 8.30 21.68
CA ASP A 496 -9.50 7.22 22.55
C ASP A 496 -10.54 6.97 23.66
N GLU A 497 -10.31 5.96 24.51
CA GLU A 497 -11.20 5.55 25.61
C GLU A 497 -11.33 6.61 26.73
N MET A 498 -10.34 7.49 26.87
CA MET A 498 -10.28 8.52 27.93
C MET A 498 -10.89 9.87 27.48
N SER A 499 -11.31 9.98 26.22
CA SER A 499 -11.83 11.20 25.64
C SER A 499 -13.23 11.50 26.13
N LYS A 500 -13.41 12.64 26.82
CA LYS A 500 -14.74 13.08 27.31
C LYS A 500 -15.71 13.45 26.19
N ASN A 501 -15.20 13.94 25.06
CA ASN A 501 -16.01 14.45 23.95
C ASN A 501 -15.97 13.47 22.79
N ALA A 502 -17.14 13.10 22.27
CA ALA A 502 -17.24 12.36 21.01
C ALA A 502 -16.79 13.24 19.84
N LEU A 503 -16.05 12.65 18.90
CA LEU A 503 -15.66 13.25 17.62
C LEU A 503 -16.81 13.23 16.62
N SER A 504 -17.69 12.22 16.72
CA SER A 504 -18.84 12.03 15.85
C SER A 504 -19.93 11.30 16.63
N THR A 505 -21.16 11.75 16.46
CA THR A 505 -22.37 11.14 17.00
C THR A 505 -23.30 10.84 15.84
N VAL A 506 -23.81 9.61 15.74
CA VAL A 506 -24.79 9.21 14.73
C VAL A 506 -26.04 8.72 15.46
N ASN A 507 -27.13 9.49 15.41
CA ASN A 507 -28.39 9.10 16.02
C ASN A 507 -29.13 8.10 15.11
N TYR A 508 -29.59 6.97 15.65
CA TYR A 508 -30.18 5.92 14.81
C TYR A 508 -31.52 6.34 14.20
N SER A 509 -32.41 6.91 15.01
CA SER A 509 -33.75 7.30 14.57
C SER A 509 -33.71 8.50 13.61
N ASN A 510 -32.87 9.49 13.92
CA ASN A 510 -32.84 10.74 13.17
C ASN A 510 -31.89 10.68 11.98
N ASP A 511 -30.66 10.21 12.14
CA ASP A 511 -29.61 10.37 11.13
C ASP A 511 -29.34 9.12 10.30
N ALA A 512 -29.47 7.90 10.85
CA ALA A 512 -29.18 6.70 10.07
C ALA A 512 -30.21 6.48 8.94
N LYS A 513 -29.71 6.26 7.71
CA LYS A 513 -30.52 5.97 6.51
C LYS A 513 -30.44 4.50 6.11
N ARG A 514 -29.26 3.89 6.21
CA ARG A 514 -29.01 2.49 5.85
C ARG A 514 -27.73 2.01 6.53
N ILE A 515 -27.75 0.79 7.06
CA ILE A 515 -26.54 0.06 7.45
C ILE A 515 -26.43 -1.18 6.57
N ALA A 516 -25.27 -1.38 5.95
CA ALA A 516 -25.01 -2.49 5.05
C ALA A 516 -23.61 -3.09 5.28
N PRO A 517 -23.37 -4.36 4.94
CA PRO A 517 -22.03 -4.81 4.61
C PRO A 517 -21.49 -3.92 3.48
N ALA A 518 -20.23 -3.52 3.54
CA ALA A 518 -19.61 -2.86 2.40
C ALA A 518 -19.47 -3.87 1.26
N ASP A 519 -19.75 -3.44 0.03
CA ASP A 519 -19.47 -4.27 -1.14
C ASP A 519 -17.95 -4.37 -1.34
N GLU A 520 -17.42 -5.59 -1.51
CA GLU A 520 -15.97 -5.82 -1.67
C GLU A 520 -15.46 -5.35 -3.06
N ASP A 521 -16.35 -5.28 -4.06
CA ASP A 521 -16.05 -4.89 -5.43
C ASP A 521 -16.42 -3.41 -5.74
N GLU A 522 -17.53 -2.89 -5.19
CA GLU A 522 -17.98 -1.51 -5.45
C GLU A 522 -17.52 -0.49 -4.40
N ASP A 523 -17.79 -0.75 -3.12
CA ASP A 523 -17.56 0.24 -2.06
C ASP A 523 -16.08 0.23 -1.65
N THR A 524 -15.59 -0.94 -1.20
CA THR A 524 -14.36 -1.00 -0.41
C THR A 524 -13.66 -2.36 -0.56
N PHE A 525 -12.41 -2.35 -1.06
CA PHE A 525 -11.53 -3.53 -1.15
C PHE A 525 -11.04 -4.06 0.22
N VAL A 526 -11.80 -3.86 1.29
CA VAL A 526 -11.47 -4.24 2.66
C VAL A 526 -12.54 -5.23 3.15
N PRO A 527 -12.24 -6.55 3.12
CA PRO A 527 -13.24 -7.57 3.37
C PRO A 527 -13.75 -7.53 4.81
N ASN A 528 -15.05 -7.80 4.99
CA ASN A 528 -15.76 -7.72 6.28
C ASN A 528 -15.85 -6.32 6.91
N SER A 529 -15.75 -5.25 6.12
CA SER A 529 -16.11 -3.90 6.57
C SER A 529 -17.60 -3.61 6.38
N TYR A 530 -18.10 -2.58 7.06
CA TYR A 530 -19.52 -2.21 7.08
C TYR A 530 -19.69 -0.71 6.83
N MET A 531 -20.76 -0.33 6.14
CA MET A 531 -21.09 1.05 5.82
C MET A 531 -22.33 1.51 6.60
N ILE A 532 -22.20 2.64 7.30
CA ILE A 532 -23.33 3.41 7.84
C ILE A 532 -23.51 4.64 6.94
N TYR A 533 -24.65 4.73 6.28
CA TYR A 533 -25.07 5.91 5.52
C TYR A 533 -26.03 6.75 6.36
N THR A 534 -25.77 8.04 6.48
CA THR A 534 -26.68 9.00 7.13
C THR A 534 -27.62 9.66 6.12
N LYS A 535 -28.71 10.25 6.61
CA LYS A 535 -29.65 11.07 5.82
C LYS A 535 -29.01 12.40 5.39
N GLN A 536 -28.01 12.89 6.14
CA GLN A 536 -27.26 14.12 5.85
C GLN A 536 -26.25 13.94 4.70
N GLY A 537 -25.99 12.70 4.26
CA GLY A 537 -25.06 12.37 3.18
C GLY A 537 -23.68 11.89 3.66
N ASP A 538 -23.41 11.95 4.96
CA ASP A 538 -22.20 11.37 5.54
C ASP A 538 -22.22 9.84 5.49
N SER A 539 -21.06 9.26 5.22
CA SER A 539 -20.82 7.82 5.25
C SER A 539 -19.65 7.48 6.19
N PHE A 540 -19.87 6.45 7.01
CA PHE A 540 -18.88 5.90 7.93
C PHE A 540 -18.60 4.46 7.52
N GLN A 541 -17.37 4.18 7.12
CA GLN A 541 -16.89 2.82 6.93
C GLN A 541 -16.25 2.31 8.21
N LEU A 542 -16.67 1.13 8.65
CA LEU A 542 -16.27 0.50 9.90
C LEU A 542 -15.55 -0.82 9.63
N LEU A 543 -14.35 -0.98 10.20
CA LEU A 543 -13.56 -2.20 10.15
C LEU A 543 -13.18 -2.65 11.56
N ALA A 544 -13.70 -3.80 11.98
CA ALA A 544 -13.34 -4.44 13.24
C ALA A 544 -12.10 -5.35 13.08
N ASP A 545 -11.32 -5.50 14.16
CA ASP A 545 -10.12 -6.34 14.15
C ASP A 545 -10.43 -7.85 13.99
N ASP A 546 -11.61 -8.30 14.44
CA ASP A 546 -12.11 -9.67 14.29
C ASP A 546 -13.43 -9.67 13.50
N LYS A 547 -13.52 -10.54 12.48
CA LYS A 547 -14.73 -10.83 11.69
C LYS A 547 -15.94 -11.24 12.56
N LYS A 548 -15.74 -11.92 13.69
CA LYS A 548 -16.83 -12.24 14.64
C LYS A 548 -17.34 -10.99 15.35
N PHE A 549 -16.43 -10.15 15.82
CA PHE A 549 -16.76 -8.89 16.49
C PHE A 549 -17.40 -7.88 15.54
N GLY A 550 -16.92 -7.77 14.30
CA GLY A 550 -17.54 -6.98 13.24
C GLY A 550 -18.99 -7.40 12.94
N LYS A 551 -19.25 -8.72 12.86
CA LYS A 551 -20.61 -9.25 12.73
C LYS A 551 -21.50 -8.91 13.92
N GLN A 552 -20.96 -8.91 15.14
CA GLN A 552 -21.69 -8.51 16.34
C GLN A 552 -22.03 -7.02 16.31
N ILE A 553 -21.07 -6.15 15.98
CA ILE A 553 -21.28 -4.69 15.79
C ILE A 553 -22.38 -4.43 14.75
N TYR A 554 -22.29 -5.06 13.58
CA TYR A 554 -23.31 -4.95 12.53
C TYR A 554 -24.69 -5.45 12.99
N ALA A 555 -24.76 -6.60 13.67
CA ALA A 555 -26.02 -7.13 14.17
C ALA A 555 -26.67 -6.24 15.23
N THR A 556 -25.88 -5.68 16.15
CA THR A 556 -26.38 -4.72 17.17
C THR A 556 -26.84 -3.42 16.50
N LEU A 557 -26.05 -2.82 15.62
CA LEU A 557 -26.42 -1.58 14.93
C LEU A 557 -27.69 -1.74 14.08
N LYS A 558 -27.85 -2.89 13.41
CA LYS A 558 -29.04 -3.22 12.60
C LYS A 558 -30.33 -3.44 13.43
N GLN A 559 -30.25 -3.54 14.76
CA GLN A 559 -31.45 -3.60 15.60
C GLN A 559 -32.07 -2.21 15.86
N PHE A 560 -31.35 -1.12 15.54
CA PHE A 560 -31.78 0.26 15.81
C PHE A 560 -32.08 1.10 14.56
N VAL A 561 -31.88 0.54 13.36
CA VAL A 561 -32.10 1.16 12.03
C VAL A 561 -33.03 0.30 11.19
#